data_AF-A0AAD5EY77-F1
#
_entry.id   AF-A0AAD5EY77-F1
#
_cell.length_a   1.000
_cell.length_b   1.000
_cell.length_c   1.000
_cell.angle_alpha   90.00
_cell.angle_beta   90.00
_cell.angle_gamma   90.00
#
_symmetry.space_group_name_H-M   'P 1'
#
loop_
_entity.id
_entity.type
_entity.pdbx_description
1 polymer ?
#
loop_
_entity_poly.entity_id
_entity_poly.type
_entity_poly.pdbx_seq_one_letter_code
_entity_poly.pdbx_strand_id
1 'polypeptide(L)'
;MQFFTTLLVLATSAMALPTVSLTSRAESESCMARGTKVTEWTVNDFDFHATITKTTPKKQTASGSVSFLLENKVLNYKAKCTATSDKPNDFFYGTTDYNCDVPLKGDAASFTFDRKSGKLSIVQSWSCLKEGGRFEAKGNTNVKLECKEKNWKNPNYNSGSKTYSNKKITCEKTTFKAPILEISAVL
;
A
#
# COMPACT_ATOMS: atom_id res chain seq x y z
N MET A 1 6.32 68.07 66.48
CA MET A 1 7.71 67.59 66.67
C MET A 1 7.96 66.47 65.68
N GLN A 2 9.08 66.55 64.96
CA GLN A 2 9.63 65.51 64.09
C GLN A 2 9.76 64.18 64.85
N PHE A 3 9.67 63.02 64.16
CA PHE A 3 10.85 62.27 63.71
C PHE A 3 10.56 60.84 63.21
N PHE A 4 11.37 60.46 62.21
CA PHE A 4 11.88 59.14 61.80
C PHE A 4 11.03 58.10 61.04
N THR A 5 11.41 58.00 59.76
CA THR A 5 11.50 56.85 58.85
C THR A 5 11.80 55.48 59.48
N THR A 6 11.14 54.43 58.99
CA THR A 6 11.81 53.13 58.71
C THR A 6 11.02 52.35 57.65
N LEU A 7 11.61 52.15 56.47
CA LEU A 7 11.15 51.17 55.47
C LEU A 7 11.54 49.77 55.95
N LEU A 8 10.56 48.86 56.04
CA LEU A 8 10.80 47.43 56.26
C LEU A 8 10.53 46.69 54.94
N VAL A 9 11.61 46.18 54.32
CA VAL A 9 11.53 45.36 53.11
C VAL A 9 11.22 43.92 53.53
N LEU A 10 9.99 43.47 53.27
CA LEU A 10 9.58 42.08 53.46
C LEU A 10 10.03 41.27 52.23
N ALA A 11 11.17 40.61 52.33
CA ALA A 11 11.59 39.58 51.39
C ALA A 11 10.76 38.31 51.63
N THR A 12 9.69 38.10 50.85
CA THR A 12 8.96 36.83 50.82
C THR A 12 9.75 35.83 50.00
N SER A 13 10.38 34.87 50.67
CA SER A 13 10.99 33.69 50.08
C SER A 13 9.92 32.81 49.43
N ALA A 14 9.85 32.84 48.10
CA ALA A 14 9.04 31.90 47.34
C ALA A 14 9.66 30.50 47.45
N MET A 15 8.96 29.57 48.11
CA MET A 15 9.33 28.16 48.09
C MET A 15 9.03 27.60 46.68
N ALA A 16 10.07 27.44 45.87
CA ALA A 16 9.97 26.74 44.60
C ALA A 16 9.76 25.25 44.90
N LEU A 17 8.51 24.78 44.78
CA LEU A 17 8.20 23.36 44.71
C LEU A 17 8.93 22.76 43.50
N PRO A 18 9.60 21.61 43.63
CA PRO A 18 10.09 20.91 42.45
C PRO A 18 8.87 20.49 41.65
N THR A 19 8.63 21.17 40.53
CA THR A 19 7.77 20.63 39.48
C THR A 19 8.49 19.39 38.97
N VAL A 20 8.13 18.23 39.51
CA VAL A 20 8.32 16.97 38.81
C VAL A 20 7.48 17.11 37.56
N SER A 21 8.12 17.59 36.50
CA SER A 21 7.61 17.45 35.15
C SER A 21 7.54 15.95 34.94
N LEU A 22 6.37 15.37 35.23
CA LEU A 22 5.94 14.14 34.61
C LEU A 22 5.88 14.49 33.13
N THR A 23 7.02 14.41 32.46
CA THR A 23 7.07 14.19 31.03
C THR A 23 6.28 12.90 30.89
N SER A 24 4.98 13.01 30.62
CA SER A 24 4.22 11.91 30.10
C SER A 24 4.96 11.58 28.81
N ARG A 25 5.87 10.61 28.90
CA ARG A 25 6.29 9.85 27.76
C ARG A 25 4.97 9.26 27.31
N ALA A 26 4.27 9.94 26.40
CA ALA A 26 3.18 9.34 25.67
C ALA A 26 3.83 8.09 25.10
N GLU A 27 3.58 6.94 25.73
CA GLU A 27 4.14 5.69 25.28
C GLU A 27 3.71 5.59 23.83
N SER A 28 4.68 5.44 22.94
CA SER A 28 4.39 5.27 21.52
C SER A 28 3.35 4.16 21.44
N GLU A 29 2.18 4.48 20.89
CA GLU A 29 1.03 3.59 20.86
C GLU A 29 1.46 2.18 20.39
N SER A 30 1.06 1.16 21.14
CA SER A 30 1.50 -0.22 20.92
C SER A 30 1.10 -0.74 19.54
N CYS A 31 1.77 -1.78 19.05
CA CYS A 31 1.44 -2.39 17.77
C CYS A 31 -0.01 -2.88 17.74
N MET A 32 -0.48 -3.53 18.80
CA MET A 32 -1.87 -3.99 18.90
C MET A 32 -2.84 -2.82 18.93
N ALA A 33 -2.57 -1.77 19.72
CA ALA A 33 -3.41 -0.58 19.77
C ALA A 33 -3.53 0.09 18.39
N ARG A 34 -2.42 0.29 17.67
CA ARG A 34 -2.44 0.80 16.29
C ARG A 34 -3.15 -0.15 15.33
N GLY A 35 -2.93 -1.45 15.47
CA GLY A 35 -3.55 -2.50 14.67
C GLY A 35 -5.08 -2.49 14.77
N THR A 36 -5.64 -2.22 15.95
CA THR A 36 -7.11 -2.11 16.11
C THR A 36 -7.71 -0.85 15.47
N LYS A 37 -6.89 0.16 15.16
CA LYS A 37 -7.34 1.45 14.62
C LYS A 37 -7.12 1.59 13.12
N VAL A 38 -6.45 0.64 12.47
CA VAL A 38 -6.20 0.72 11.03
C VAL A 38 -7.47 0.39 10.25
N THR A 39 -7.86 1.29 9.36
CA THR A 39 -9.09 1.17 8.57
C THR A 39 -8.82 1.08 7.07
N GLU A 40 -7.58 1.33 6.64
CA GLU A 40 -7.21 1.37 5.23
C GLU A 40 -5.72 1.11 5.02
N TRP A 41 -5.39 0.61 3.83
CA TRP A 41 -4.04 0.63 3.27
C TRP A 41 -3.86 1.80 2.30
N THR A 42 -2.60 2.14 2.04
CA THR A 42 -2.23 2.97 0.90
C THR A 42 -1.56 2.07 -0.16
N VAL A 43 -2.13 2.02 -1.35
CA VAL A 43 -1.54 1.37 -2.52
C VAL A 43 -0.77 2.44 -3.27
N ASN A 44 0.55 2.34 -3.26
CA ASN A 44 1.43 3.32 -3.87
C ASN A 44 1.86 2.86 -5.26
N ASP A 45 1.85 3.78 -6.22
CA ASP A 45 2.42 3.61 -7.56
C ASP A 45 1.90 2.37 -8.29
N PHE A 46 0.59 2.12 -8.21
CA PHE A 46 -0.05 1.05 -8.95
C PHE A 46 0.18 1.24 -10.45
N ASP A 47 0.91 0.30 -11.03
CA ASP A 47 1.31 0.28 -12.43
C ASP A 47 0.71 -0.96 -13.08
N PHE A 48 0.03 -0.74 -14.21
CA PHE A 48 -0.33 -1.81 -15.13
C PHE A 48 0.21 -1.49 -16.51
N HIS A 49 0.82 -2.50 -17.13
CA HIS A 49 1.14 -2.49 -18.55
C HIS A 49 0.97 -3.87 -19.16
N ALA A 50 0.69 -3.89 -20.45
CA ALA A 50 0.55 -5.14 -21.18
C ALA A 50 0.97 -5.00 -22.65
N THR A 51 1.34 -6.12 -23.25
CA THR A 51 1.68 -6.23 -24.66
C THR A 51 1.01 -7.47 -25.25
N ILE A 52 0.42 -7.30 -26.42
CA ILE A 52 -0.10 -8.39 -27.25
C ILE A 52 0.65 -8.34 -28.58
N THR A 53 1.35 -9.41 -28.91
CA THR A 53 2.09 -9.53 -30.16
C THR A 53 1.46 -10.63 -31.01
N LYS A 54 1.06 -10.29 -32.23
CA LYS A 54 0.59 -11.26 -33.22
C LYS A 54 1.72 -11.52 -34.21
N THR A 55 2.21 -12.75 -34.26
CA THR A 55 3.20 -13.18 -35.27
C THR A 55 2.52 -13.47 -36.60
N THR A 56 1.29 -13.97 -36.55
CA THR A 56 0.38 -14.10 -37.71
C THR A 56 -1.01 -13.58 -37.31
N PRO A 57 -1.95 -13.39 -38.26
CA PRO A 57 -3.32 -13.02 -37.92
C PRO A 57 -4.00 -13.97 -36.92
N LYS A 58 -3.59 -15.24 -36.88
CA LYS A 58 -4.17 -16.31 -36.03
C LYS A 58 -3.32 -16.66 -34.81
N LYS A 59 -2.04 -16.28 -34.75
CA LYS A 59 -1.12 -16.63 -33.65
C LYS A 59 -0.70 -15.40 -32.87
N GLN A 60 -0.97 -15.41 -31.57
CA GLN A 60 -0.63 -14.31 -30.67
C GLN A 60 0.08 -14.79 -29.39
N THR A 61 0.87 -13.90 -28.81
CA THR A 61 1.37 -13.99 -27.44
C THR A 61 0.90 -12.75 -26.68
N ALA A 62 0.60 -12.92 -25.40
CA ALA A 62 0.12 -11.87 -24.52
C ALA A 62 1.00 -11.86 -23.26
N SER A 63 1.30 -10.67 -22.76
CA SER A 63 2.00 -10.49 -21.48
C SER A 63 1.49 -9.24 -20.81
N GLY A 64 1.00 -9.37 -19.58
CA GLY A 64 0.56 -8.28 -18.71
C GLY A 64 1.32 -8.32 -17.40
N SER A 65 1.47 -7.15 -16.79
CA SER A 65 2.17 -6.96 -15.52
C SER A 65 1.41 -5.97 -14.64
N VAL A 66 1.40 -6.25 -13.35
CA VAL A 66 0.93 -5.35 -12.29
C VAL A 66 2.03 -5.21 -11.25
N SER A 67 2.26 -4.00 -10.75
CA SER A 67 3.12 -3.77 -9.60
C SER A 67 2.67 -2.59 -8.74
N PHE A 68 2.85 -2.69 -7.43
CA PHE A 68 2.63 -1.59 -6.48
C PHE A 68 3.37 -1.83 -5.16
N LEU A 69 3.45 -0.79 -4.32
CA LEU A 69 3.89 -0.91 -2.92
C LEU A 69 2.69 -0.78 -1.99
N LEU A 70 2.43 -1.80 -1.19
CA LEU A 70 1.38 -1.81 -0.18
C LEU A 70 1.90 -1.24 1.14
N GLU A 71 1.29 -0.17 1.60
CA GLU A 71 1.63 0.49 2.85
C GLU A 71 0.51 0.33 3.87
N ASN A 72 0.90 -0.16 5.05
CA ASN A 72 0.08 -0.20 6.25
C ASN A 72 0.76 0.70 7.29
N LYS A 73 0.05 1.72 7.78
CA LYS A 73 0.59 2.70 8.74
C LYS A 73 1.04 2.09 10.07
N VAL A 74 0.57 0.88 10.39
CA VAL A 74 0.97 0.13 11.59
C VAL A 74 2.37 -0.46 11.44
N LEU A 75 2.84 -0.63 10.21
CA LEU A 75 4.10 -1.27 9.85
C LEU A 75 5.14 -0.22 9.44
N ASN A 76 6.41 -0.54 9.67
CA ASN A 76 7.55 0.30 9.30
C ASN A 76 8.17 -0.08 7.94
N TYR A 77 7.45 -0.87 7.13
CA TYR A 77 7.87 -1.30 5.81
C TYR A 77 6.68 -1.25 4.83
N LYS A 78 6.98 -1.29 3.54
CA LYS A 78 5.98 -1.47 2.47
C LYS A 78 6.18 -2.84 1.85
N ALA A 79 5.10 -3.60 1.65
CA ALA A 79 5.16 -4.87 0.93
C ALA A 79 5.23 -4.60 -0.58
N LYS A 80 6.10 -5.29 -1.30
CA LYS A 80 6.22 -5.15 -2.76
C LYS A 80 5.35 -6.19 -3.44
N CYS A 81 4.31 -5.76 -4.13
CA CYS A 81 3.35 -6.64 -4.78
C CYS A 81 3.59 -6.60 -6.29
N THR A 82 3.84 -7.75 -6.89
CA THR A 82 4.02 -7.88 -8.34
C THR A 82 3.28 -9.10 -8.87
N ALA A 83 2.80 -9.02 -10.10
CA ALA A 83 2.19 -10.14 -10.79
C ALA A 83 2.41 -10.04 -12.29
N THR A 84 2.57 -11.18 -12.95
CA THR A 84 2.58 -11.29 -14.39
C THR A 84 1.48 -12.24 -14.86
N SER A 85 1.02 -12.07 -16.09
CA SER A 85 0.04 -12.96 -16.70
C SER A 85 0.22 -13.01 -18.21
N ASP A 86 0.02 -14.19 -18.78
CA ASP A 86 -0.01 -14.46 -20.21
C ASP A 86 -1.43 -14.77 -20.71
N LYS A 87 -2.44 -14.65 -19.83
CA LYS A 87 -3.83 -14.92 -20.19
C LYS A 87 -4.30 -13.95 -21.28
N PRO A 88 -5.08 -14.43 -22.26
CA PRO A 88 -5.58 -13.59 -23.34
C PRO A 88 -6.53 -12.51 -22.82
N ASN A 89 -6.74 -11.46 -23.62
CA ASN A 89 -7.70 -10.36 -23.42
C ASN A 89 -7.39 -9.42 -22.25
N ASP A 90 -7.72 -9.84 -21.02
CA ASP A 90 -7.74 -8.97 -19.84
C ASP A 90 -6.58 -9.24 -18.87
N PHE A 91 -5.78 -10.29 -19.10
CA PHE A 91 -4.61 -10.69 -18.30
C PHE A 91 -4.93 -11.11 -16.85
N PHE A 92 -5.65 -10.29 -16.09
CA PHE A 92 -5.96 -10.50 -14.68
C PHE A 92 -7.48 -10.54 -14.47
N TYR A 93 -7.98 -11.61 -13.86
CA TYR A 93 -9.40 -11.93 -13.73
C TYR A 93 -9.91 -11.97 -12.29
N GLY A 94 -9.09 -11.56 -11.31
CA GLY A 94 -9.45 -11.54 -9.90
C GLY A 94 -9.50 -12.92 -9.22
N THR A 95 -9.08 -13.99 -9.90
CA THR A 95 -9.18 -15.38 -9.41
C THR A 95 -7.87 -15.98 -8.92
N THR A 96 -6.76 -15.25 -9.04
CA THR A 96 -5.42 -15.75 -8.70
C THR A 96 -4.84 -14.86 -7.62
N ASP A 97 -4.47 -15.49 -6.50
CA ASP A 97 -3.79 -14.83 -5.40
C ASP A 97 -2.30 -14.69 -5.73
N TYR A 98 -1.84 -13.44 -5.77
CA TYR A 98 -0.44 -13.10 -5.99
C TYR A 98 0.18 -12.66 -4.67
N ASN A 99 1.23 -13.36 -4.24
CA ASN A 99 1.94 -13.02 -3.02
C ASN A 99 2.79 -11.77 -3.22
N CYS A 100 2.83 -10.93 -2.18
CA CYS A 100 3.73 -9.79 -2.11
C CYS A 100 5.01 -10.17 -1.35
N ASP A 101 6.12 -9.57 -1.74
CA ASP A 101 7.37 -9.65 -0.99
C ASP A 101 7.25 -8.82 0.29
N VAL A 102 7.33 -9.50 1.44
CA VAL A 102 7.34 -8.89 2.77
C VAL A 102 8.68 -9.17 3.47
N PRO A 103 9.33 -8.15 4.06
CA PRO A 103 10.66 -8.32 4.65
C PRO A 103 10.64 -8.98 6.04
N LEU A 104 9.51 -8.92 6.76
CA LEU A 104 9.42 -9.43 8.12
C LEU A 104 8.88 -10.87 8.13
N LYS A 105 9.66 -11.79 8.71
CA LYS A 105 9.25 -13.19 8.86
C LYS A 105 7.99 -13.31 9.72
N GLY A 106 7.02 -14.06 9.22
CA GLY A 106 5.73 -14.27 9.88
C GLY A 106 4.64 -13.35 9.35
N ASP A 107 4.98 -12.20 8.79
CA ASP A 107 4.00 -11.37 8.09
C ASP A 107 3.75 -11.93 6.68
N ALA A 108 2.62 -11.57 6.09
CA ALA A 108 2.27 -11.94 4.72
C ALA A 108 1.33 -10.90 4.10
N ALA A 109 1.43 -10.73 2.79
CA ALA A 109 0.45 -9.98 2.02
C ALA A 109 0.22 -10.66 0.68
N SER A 110 -1.01 -10.60 0.18
CA SER A 110 -1.36 -11.07 -1.16
C SER A 110 -2.45 -10.17 -1.75
N PHE A 111 -2.61 -10.26 -3.07
CA PHE A 111 -3.67 -9.54 -3.76
C PHE A 111 -4.24 -10.34 -4.93
N THR A 112 -5.47 -10.00 -5.31
CA THR A 112 -6.05 -10.36 -6.60
C THR A 112 -6.41 -9.08 -7.36
N PHE A 113 -6.31 -9.13 -8.69
CA PHE A 113 -6.69 -8.02 -9.54
C PHE A 113 -7.58 -8.51 -10.67
N ASP A 114 -8.73 -7.86 -10.86
CA ASP A 114 -9.59 -8.02 -12.03
C ASP A 114 -9.46 -6.76 -12.89
N ARG A 115 -8.85 -6.93 -14.06
CA ARG A 115 -8.59 -5.82 -14.99
C ARG A 115 -9.88 -5.23 -15.55
N LYS A 116 -10.92 -6.04 -15.77
CA LYS A 116 -12.16 -5.62 -16.41
C LYS A 116 -13.01 -4.78 -15.46
N SER A 117 -13.15 -5.20 -14.20
CA SER A 117 -13.89 -4.44 -13.18
C SER A 117 -13.02 -3.37 -12.48
N GLY A 118 -11.69 -3.48 -12.60
CA GLY A 118 -10.73 -2.67 -11.85
C GLY A 118 -10.61 -3.09 -10.39
N LYS A 119 -11.25 -4.18 -9.96
CA LYS A 119 -11.25 -4.59 -8.55
C LYS A 119 -9.88 -5.11 -8.13
N LEU A 120 -9.29 -4.48 -7.12
CA LEU A 120 -8.10 -4.94 -6.41
C LEU A 120 -8.54 -5.41 -5.02
N SER A 121 -8.35 -6.70 -4.73
CA SER A 121 -8.60 -7.27 -3.40
C SER A 121 -7.26 -7.53 -2.71
N ILE A 122 -7.14 -7.18 -1.44
CA ILE A 122 -5.91 -7.26 -0.66
C ILE A 122 -6.17 -8.07 0.61
N VAL A 123 -5.24 -8.95 0.92
CA VAL A 123 -5.15 -9.64 2.21
C VAL A 123 -3.78 -9.32 2.80
N GLN A 124 -3.74 -8.92 4.06
CA GLN A 124 -2.49 -8.71 4.78
C GLN A 124 -2.60 -9.27 6.18
N SER A 125 -1.56 -9.96 6.64
CA SER A 125 -1.38 -10.36 8.02
C SER A 125 -0.05 -9.87 8.57
N TRP A 126 -0.06 -9.41 9.82
CA TRP A 126 1.14 -8.91 10.48
C TRP A 126 1.16 -9.27 11.96
N SER A 127 2.36 -9.41 12.50
CA SER A 127 2.60 -9.87 13.86
C SER A 127 3.07 -8.73 14.76
N CYS A 128 2.43 -8.55 15.90
CA CYS A 128 2.87 -7.66 16.96
C CYS A 128 3.77 -8.43 17.95
N LEU A 129 4.98 -8.79 17.49
CA LEU A 129 5.87 -9.74 18.18
C LEU A 129 6.13 -9.43 19.66
N LYS A 130 6.21 -8.14 20.04
CA LYS A 130 6.43 -7.73 21.44
C LYS A 130 5.23 -7.97 22.34
N GLU A 131 4.05 -8.03 21.75
CA GLU A 131 2.75 -8.11 22.43
C GLU A 131 2.11 -9.50 22.26
N GLY A 132 2.74 -10.40 21.51
CA GLY A 132 2.27 -11.77 21.27
C GLY A 132 1.18 -11.90 20.20
N GLY A 133 0.45 -10.82 19.90
CA GLY A 133 -0.68 -10.88 18.99
C GLY A 133 -0.36 -10.80 17.50
N ARG A 134 -1.35 -11.14 16.68
CA ARG A 134 -1.32 -11.13 15.20
C ARG A 134 -2.62 -10.57 14.66
N PHE A 135 -2.55 -9.84 13.55
CA PHE A 135 -3.71 -9.42 12.78
C PHE A 135 -3.78 -10.12 11.43
N GLU A 136 -5.01 -10.32 10.95
CA GLU A 136 -5.33 -10.60 9.55
C GLU A 136 -6.42 -9.62 9.10
N ALA A 137 -6.16 -8.91 8.02
CA ALA A 137 -7.07 -7.93 7.45
C ALA A 137 -7.32 -8.21 5.96
N LYS A 138 -8.55 -7.98 5.53
CA LYS A 138 -9.03 -8.17 4.16
C LYS A 138 -9.79 -6.93 3.70
N GLY A 139 -9.64 -6.59 2.44
CA GLY A 139 -10.38 -5.48 1.86
C GLY A 139 -10.23 -5.41 0.36
N ASN A 140 -10.90 -4.44 -0.26
CA ASN A 140 -10.83 -4.25 -1.70
C ASN A 140 -11.16 -2.81 -2.09
N THR A 141 -10.80 -2.44 -3.31
CA THR A 141 -11.12 -1.16 -3.93
C THR A 141 -11.19 -1.29 -5.45
N ASN A 142 -11.73 -0.29 -6.12
CA ASN A 142 -11.74 -0.20 -7.59
C ASN A 142 -10.66 0.76 -8.06
N VAL A 143 -9.68 0.22 -8.78
CA VAL A 143 -8.60 0.99 -9.40
C VAL A 143 -9.13 1.67 -10.65
N LYS A 144 -9.00 3.00 -10.71
CA LYS A 144 -9.24 3.76 -11.93
C LYS A 144 -7.95 3.82 -12.73
N LEU A 145 -7.95 3.20 -13.90
CA LEU A 145 -6.77 3.08 -14.75
C LEU A 145 -6.91 3.99 -15.96
N GLU A 146 -5.97 4.92 -16.09
CA GLU A 146 -5.88 5.80 -17.25
C GLU A 146 -4.82 5.25 -18.20
N CYS A 147 -5.27 4.64 -19.29
CA CYS A 147 -4.40 3.85 -20.16
C CYS A 147 -4.33 4.39 -21.56
N LYS A 148 -3.11 4.40 -22.11
CA LYS A 148 -2.81 4.71 -23.49
C LYS A 148 -2.52 3.41 -24.24
N GLU A 149 -3.18 3.23 -25.37
CA GLU A 149 -2.93 2.10 -26.26
C GLU A 149 -2.12 2.56 -27.48
N LYS A 150 -1.06 1.84 -27.79
CA LYS A 150 -0.31 1.98 -29.05
C LYS A 150 -0.50 0.72 -29.87
N ASN A 151 -1.11 0.89 -31.03
CA ASN A 151 -1.33 -0.20 -31.99
C ASN A 151 -0.39 -0.02 -33.17
N TRP A 152 0.34 -1.06 -33.50
CA TRP A 152 1.18 -1.14 -34.69
C TRP A 152 0.80 -2.36 -35.50
N LYS A 153 0.74 -2.20 -36.81
CA LYS A 153 0.46 -3.29 -37.74
C LYS A 153 1.47 -3.20 -38.87
N ASN A 154 2.04 -4.33 -39.26
CA ASN A 154 2.97 -4.39 -40.38
C ASN A 154 2.19 -4.21 -41.70
N PRO A 155 2.40 -3.11 -42.44
CA PRO A 155 1.70 -2.88 -43.70
C PRO A 155 2.16 -3.85 -44.80
N ASN A 156 3.38 -4.38 -44.71
CA ASN A 156 4.01 -5.24 -45.70
C ASN A 156 4.03 -6.71 -45.26
N TYR A 157 3.07 -7.13 -44.45
CA TYR A 157 3.04 -8.48 -43.89
C TYR A 157 2.93 -9.55 -44.99
N ASN A 158 3.79 -10.56 -44.90
CA ASN A 158 3.79 -11.76 -45.73
C ASN A 158 4.13 -12.99 -44.88
N SER A 159 4.09 -14.19 -45.47
CA SER A 159 4.33 -15.46 -44.76
C SER A 159 5.73 -15.59 -44.14
N GLY A 160 6.72 -14.81 -44.61
CA GLY A 160 8.07 -14.76 -44.03
C GLY A 160 8.25 -13.70 -42.93
N SER A 161 7.22 -12.89 -42.65
CA SER A 161 7.29 -11.80 -41.68
C SER A 161 7.28 -12.32 -40.24
N LYS A 162 8.15 -11.77 -39.38
CA LYS A 162 8.25 -12.15 -37.96
C LYS A 162 7.07 -11.67 -37.11
N THR A 163 6.48 -10.52 -37.45
CA THR A 163 5.39 -9.90 -36.71
C THR A 163 4.33 -9.33 -37.66
N TYR A 164 3.08 -9.66 -37.38
CA TYR A 164 1.90 -9.12 -38.05
C TYR A 164 1.43 -7.81 -37.37
N SER A 165 1.30 -7.82 -36.05
CA SER A 165 0.88 -6.63 -35.29
C SER A 165 1.36 -6.67 -33.85
N ASN A 166 1.38 -5.50 -33.22
CA ASN A 166 1.64 -5.33 -31.80
C ASN A 166 0.62 -4.35 -31.21
N LYS A 167 0.11 -4.65 -30.02
CA LYS A 167 -0.67 -3.74 -29.19
C LYS A 167 0.04 -3.60 -27.86
N LYS A 168 0.42 -2.38 -27.50
CA LYS A 168 0.98 -2.03 -26.19
C LYS A 168 -0.02 -1.20 -25.41
N ILE A 169 -0.30 -1.62 -24.19
CA ILE A 169 -1.15 -0.92 -23.22
C ILE A 169 -0.23 -0.42 -22.12
N THR A 170 -0.26 0.88 -21.82
CA THR A 170 0.50 1.47 -20.72
C THR A 170 -0.42 2.40 -19.96
N CYS A 171 -0.59 2.14 -18.67
CA CYS A 171 -1.38 2.97 -17.80
C CYS A 171 -0.51 3.92 -16.99
N GLU A 172 -1.05 5.06 -16.63
CA GLU A 172 -0.40 5.98 -15.71
C GLU A 172 -0.38 5.36 -14.31
N LYS A 173 0.72 5.57 -13.60
CA LYS A 173 0.84 5.10 -12.22
C LYS A 173 -0.10 5.89 -11.33
N THR A 174 -0.75 5.21 -10.40
CA THR A 174 -1.71 5.85 -9.50
C THR A 174 -1.55 5.37 -8.07
N THR A 175 -1.78 6.29 -7.13
CA THR A 175 -1.73 6.02 -5.69
C THR A 175 -3.10 6.28 -5.09
N PHE A 176 -3.61 5.33 -4.32
CA PHE A 176 -4.97 5.39 -3.77
C PHE A 176 -5.09 4.62 -2.45
N LYS A 177 -6.24 4.79 -1.80
CA LYS A 177 -6.59 4.08 -0.57
C LYS A 177 -7.39 2.81 -0.87
N ALA A 178 -7.11 1.78 -0.10
CA ALA A 178 -7.89 0.54 -0.11
C ALA A 178 -8.46 0.32 1.30
N PRO A 179 -9.79 0.42 1.48
CA PRO A 179 -10.40 0.21 2.78
C PRO A 179 -10.25 -1.24 3.24
N ILE A 180 -10.05 -1.40 4.54
CA ILE A 180 -10.12 -2.69 5.24
C ILE A 180 -11.59 -2.93 5.56
N LEU A 181 -12.12 -4.06 5.10
CA LEU A 181 -13.51 -4.44 5.29
C LEU A 181 -13.66 -5.44 6.44
N GLU A 182 -12.65 -6.28 6.64
CA GLU A 182 -12.60 -7.26 7.71
C GLU A 182 -11.22 -7.19 8.35
N ILE A 183 -11.18 -7.19 9.68
CA ILE A 183 -9.95 -7.30 10.46
C ILE A 183 -10.21 -8.19 11.66
N SER A 184 -9.28 -9.10 11.92
CA SER A 184 -9.31 -9.99 13.08
C SER A 184 -7.97 -9.93 13.79
N ALA A 185 -8.00 -10.13 15.10
CA ALA A 185 -6.81 -10.22 15.93
C ALA A 185 -6.83 -11.53 16.72
N VAL A 186 -5.68 -12.16 16.83
CA VAL A 186 -5.43 -13.30 17.72
C VAL A 186 -4.33 -12.89 18.69
N LEU A 187 -4.48 -13.25 19.97
CA LEU A 187 -3.53 -12.99 21.05
C LEU A 187 -2.74 -14.25 21.40
#